data_AF-A0A7Z9UD97-F1
#
_entry.id   AF-A0A7Z9UD97-F1
#
_cell.length_a   1.000
_cell.length_b   1.000
_cell.length_c   1.000
_cell.angle_alpha   90.00
_cell.angle_beta   90.00
_cell.angle_gamma   90.00
#
_symmetry.space_group_name_H-M   'P 1'
#
loop_
_entity.id
_entity.type
_entity.pdbx_description
1 polymer ?
#
loop_
_entity_poly.entity_id
_entity_poly.type
_entity_poly.pdbx_seq_one_letter_code
_entity_poly.pdbx_strand_id
1 'polypeptide(L)'
;MKIDVITVGPFAMNAMICYSEETKRGFLIDPGDETDRILARVKALGVAIEAIVFTHGHIDHIAYAEEARTQLKVPTYLHKDDWAMAQGVPQQAMMFGLPPCPVTKIDHELPGQGEFEVAGLKFELFHTPGHSPGSVTLVSKDSKQAIVGDVVFAGSIGRTDLPGCSTQALNDSLRRVILKLDDDIVLYPGHGPKTTVGRERKSNPFLLALA
;
A
#
# COMPACT_ATOMS: atom_id res chain seq x y z
N MET A 1 8.58 -15.16 -0.52
CA MET A 1 7.29 -14.46 -0.58
C MET A 1 6.88 -14.27 -2.04
N LYS A 2 5.59 -14.45 -2.35
CA LYS A 2 4.96 -14.08 -3.63
C LYS A 2 4.02 -12.91 -3.41
N ILE A 3 3.89 -12.04 -4.41
CA ILE A 3 2.93 -10.95 -4.46
C ILE A 3 2.13 -11.12 -5.75
N ASP A 4 0.83 -11.36 -5.62
CA ASP A 4 -0.12 -11.37 -6.74
C ASP A 4 -0.86 -10.03 -6.74
N VAL A 5 -0.88 -9.35 -7.89
CA VAL A 5 -1.48 -8.01 -8.02
C VAL A 5 -2.77 -8.09 -8.81
N ILE A 6 -3.81 -7.46 -8.29
CA ILE A 6 -5.12 -7.34 -8.94
C ILE A 6 -5.45 -5.86 -9.01
N THR A 7 -5.49 -5.33 -10.23
CA THR A 7 -5.94 -3.95 -10.44
C THR A 7 -7.47 -3.89 -10.34
N VAL A 8 -7.97 -3.02 -9.47
CA VAL A 8 -9.37 -2.89 -9.11
C VAL A 8 -9.84 -1.43 -9.13
N GLY A 9 -11.15 -1.28 -9.31
CA GLY A 9 -11.85 -0.01 -9.14
C GLY A 9 -11.56 1.04 -10.22
N PRO A 10 -12.27 2.18 -10.16
CA PRO A 10 -12.19 3.23 -11.17
C PRO A 10 -10.83 3.97 -11.17
N PHE A 11 -10.08 3.91 -10.07
CA PHE A 11 -8.74 4.50 -9.94
C PHE A 11 -7.62 3.58 -10.41
N ALA A 12 -7.95 2.35 -10.85
CA ALA A 12 -6.97 1.34 -11.23
C ALA A 12 -5.90 1.13 -10.14
N MET A 13 -6.36 0.94 -8.90
CA MET A 13 -5.53 0.69 -7.74
C MET A 13 -5.12 -0.79 -7.71
N ASN A 14 -3.88 -1.06 -7.32
CA ASN A 14 -3.27 -2.38 -7.23
C ASN A 14 -3.47 -3.01 -5.85
N ALA A 15 -4.58 -3.72 -5.66
CA ALA A 15 -4.75 -4.58 -4.50
C ALA A 15 -3.75 -5.74 -4.60
N MET A 16 -3.10 -6.11 -3.49
CA MET A 16 -2.07 -7.16 -3.51
C MET A 16 -2.36 -8.28 -2.53
N ILE A 17 -2.12 -9.51 -2.97
CA ILE A 17 -2.14 -10.72 -2.14
C ILE A 17 -0.68 -11.10 -1.87
N CYS A 18 -0.22 -10.86 -0.65
CA CYS A 18 1.15 -11.16 -0.22
C CYS A 18 1.15 -12.46 0.57
N TYR A 19 1.87 -13.49 0.10
CA TYR A 19 1.80 -14.81 0.72
C TYR A 19 3.10 -15.61 0.64
N SER A 20 3.23 -16.58 1.54
CA SER A 20 4.25 -17.63 1.46
C SER A 20 3.76 -18.74 0.53
N GLU A 21 4.58 -19.09 -0.46
CA GLU A 21 4.26 -20.18 -1.39
C GLU A 21 4.26 -21.55 -0.69
N GLU A 22 5.09 -21.70 0.34
CA GLU A 22 5.24 -22.92 1.14
C GLU A 22 4.08 -23.11 2.12
N THR A 23 3.79 -22.11 2.96
CA THR A 23 2.79 -22.25 4.03
C THR A 23 1.38 -21.89 3.58
N LYS A 24 1.24 -21.22 2.43
CA LYS A 24 -0.02 -20.65 1.92
C LYS A 24 -0.70 -19.68 2.88
N ARG A 25 0.03 -19.14 3.86
CA ARG A 25 -0.42 -18.05 4.73
C ARG A 25 -0.09 -16.72 4.06
N GLY A 26 -0.98 -15.74 4.18
CA GLY A 26 -0.79 -14.44 3.55
C GLY A 26 -1.65 -13.33 4.15
N PHE A 27 -1.56 -12.16 3.55
CA PHE A 27 -2.32 -10.96 3.91
C PHE A 27 -2.64 -10.14 2.66
N LEU A 28 -3.63 -9.26 2.78
CA LEU A 28 -3.98 -8.32 1.72
C LEU A 28 -3.31 -6.96 1.95
N ILE A 29 -2.86 -6.34 0.87
CA ILE A 29 -2.54 -4.92 0.81
C ILE A 29 -3.64 -4.20 0.06
N ASP A 30 -4.12 -3.10 0.64
CA ASP A 30 -5.01 -2.13 0.00
C ASP A 30 -6.17 -2.75 -0.82
N PRO A 31 -7.03 -3.62 -0.26
CA PRO A 31 -8.16 -4.21 -0.99
C PRO A 31 -9.33 -3.23 -1.08
N GLY A 32 -9.08 -2.05 -1.66
CA GLY A 32 -9.98 -0.90 -1.61
C GLY A 32 -11.19 -0.93 -2.52
N ASP A 33 -11.29 -1.89 -3.46
CA ASP A 33 -12.44 -2.09 -4.35
C ASP A 33 -12.53 -3.55 -4.84
N GLU A 34 -13.65 -3.92 -5.46
CA GLU A 34 -13.91 -5.21 -6.12
C GLU A 34 -13.59 -6.45 -5.24
N THR A 35 -14.03 -6.42 -3.97
CA THR A 35 -13.83 -7.46 -2.96
C THR A 35 -14.01 -8.89 -3.50
N ASP A 36 -15.10 -9.15 -4.23
CA ASP A 36 -15.41 -10.48 -4.76
C ASP A 36 -14.31 -11.01 -5.70
N ARG A 37 -13.74 -10.16 -6.56
CA ARG A 37 -12.65 -10.57 -7.46
C ARG A 37 -11.38 -10.86 -6.67
N ILE A 38 -11.08 -10.04 -5.66
CA ILE A 38 -9.92 -10.25 -4.78
C ILE A 38 -10.06 -11.58 -4.04
N LEU A 39 -11.21 -11.82 -3.39
CA LEU A 39 -11.44 -13.05 -2.62
C LEU A 39 -11.53 -14.30 -3.50
N ALA A 40 -12.06 -14.19 -4.72
CA ALA A 40 -12.02 -15.27 -5.69
C ALA A 40 -10.57 -15.64 -6.07
N ARG A 41 -9.69 -14.64 -6.23
CA ARG A 41 -8.26 -14.88 -6.51
C ARG A 41 -7.54 -15.48 -5.31
N VAL A 42 -7.79 -14.99 -4.09
CA VAL A 42 -7.30 -15.60 -2.83
C VAL A 42 -7.65 -17.08 -2.77
N LYS A 43 -8.92 -17.42 -3.04
CA LYS A 43 -9.40 -18.81 -3.07
C LYS A 43 -8.70 -19.64 -4.14
N ALA A 44 -8.52 -19.10 -5.35
CA ALA A 44 -7.85 -19.79 -6.45
C ALA A 44 -6.35 -20.06 -6.16
N LEU A 45 -5.69 -19.16 -5.41
CA LEU A 45 -4.31 -19.33 -4.97
C LEU A 45 -4.18 -20.30 -3.77
N GLY A 46 -5.31 -20.63 -3.12
CA GLY A 46 -5.36 -21.47 -1.94
C GLY A 46 -4.73 -20.81 -0.71
N VAL A 47 -4.81 -19.48 -0.60
CA VAL A 47 -4.15 -18.70 0.45
C VAL A 47 -5.09 -18.46 1.63
N ALA A 48 -4.61 -18.70 2.86
CA ALA A 48 -5.26 -18.30 4.09
C ALA A 48 -4.82 -16.87 4.46
N ILE A 49 -5.75 -15.91 4.34
CA ILE A 49 -5.51 -14.51 4.69
C ILE A 49 -5.65 -14.32 6.19
N GLU A 50 -4.66 -13.66 6.81
CA GLU A 50 -4.61 -13.44 8.26
C GLU A 50 -4.73 -11.96 8.66
N ALA A 51 -4.59 -11.04 7.71
CA ALA A 51 -4.67 -9.61 7.94
C ALA A 51 -4.97 -8.83 6.66
N ILE A 52 -5.42 -7.60 6.83
CA ILE A 52 -5.42 -6.55 5.81
C ILE A 52 -4.50 -5.43 6.30
N VAL A 53 -3.55 -5.00 5.48
CA VAL A 53 -2.61 -3.93 5.83
C VAL A 53 -2.75 -2.82 4.80
N PHE A 54 -2.92 -1.60 5.27
CA PHE A 54 -3.05 -0.43 4.41
C PHE A 54 -1.73 0.32 4.31
N THR A 55 -1.31 0.64 3.10
CA THR A 55 -0.16 1.53 2.89
C THR A 55 -0.48 2.95 3.34
N HIS A 56 -1.71 3.40 3.11
CA HIS A 56 -2.23 4.72 3.52
C HIS A 56 -3.78 4.78 3.46
N GLY A 57 -4.35 5.92 3.86
CA GLY A 57 -5.80 6.10 4.08
C GLY A 57 -6.63 6.65 2.92
N HIS A 58 -6.12 6.72 1.68
CA HIS A 58 -6.92 7.21 0.55
C HIS A 58 -8.02 6.24 0.14
N ILE A 59 -9.12 6.81 -0.35
CA ILE A 59 -10.37 6.13 -0.66
C ILE A 59 -10.20 4.85 -1.47
N ASP A 60 -9.42 4.89 -2.53
CA ASP A 60 -9.26 3.79 -3.48
C ASP A 60 -8.44 2.63 -2.92
N HIS A 61 -7.72 2.85 -1.80
CA HIS A 61 -6.98 1.81 -1.07
C HIS A 61 -7.81 1.16 0.04
N ILE A 62 -8.75 1.90 0.64
CA ILE A 62 -9.43 1.49 1.89
C ILE A 62 -10.94 1.26 1.75
N ALA A 63 -11.64 1.99 0.88
CA ALA A 63 -13.11 2.13 0.90
C ALA A 63 -13.89 0.83 1.11
N TYR A 64 -13.71 -0.16 0.23
CA TYR A 64 -14.49 -1.39 0.27
C TYR A 64 -13.83 -2.51 1.10
N ALA A 65 -12.72 -2.23 1.77
CA ALA A 65 -12.00 -3.23 2.54
C ALA A 65 -12.76 -3.74 3.78
N GLU A 66 -13.80 -3.04 4.27
CA GLU A 66 -14.63 -3.54 5.39
C GLU A 66 -15.36 -4.83 5.04
N GLU A 67 -15.76 -4.95 3.77
CA GLU A 67 -16.41 -6.16 3.26
C GLU A 67 -15.44 -7.34 3.32
N ALA A 68 -14.23 -7.17 2.77
CA ALA A 68 -13.17 -8.18 2.83
C ALA A 68 -12.84 -8.54 4.29
N ARG A 69 -12.70 -7.54 5.16
CA ARG A 69 -12.41 -7.70 6.59
C ARG A 69 -13.48 -8.55 7.28
N THR A 70 -14.76 -8.29 7.01
CA THR A 70 -15.90 -8.99 7.60
C THR A 70 -16.01 -10.43 7.11
N GLN A 71 -15.84 -10.65 5.80
CA GLN A 71 -15.90 -11.99 5.21
C GLN A 71 -14.73 -12.87 5.71
N LEU A 72 -13.53 -12.32 5.79
CA LEU A 72 -12.32 -13.03 6.21
C LEU A 72 -12.16 -13.12 7.72
N LYS A 73 -12.82 -12.24 8.50
CA LYS A 73 -12.70 -12.13 9.96
C LYS A 73 -11.26 -11.90 10.43
N VAL A 74 -10.56 -11.01 9.73
CA VAL A 74 -9.16 -10.67 10.00
C VAL A 74 -9.02 -9.23 10.52
N PRO A 75 -7.95 -8.93 11.27
CA PRO A 75 -7.64 -7.56 11.67
C PRO A 75 -7.15 -6.69 10.51
N THR A 76 -7.33 -5.39 10.65
CA THR A 76 -6.76 -4.34 9.79
C THR A 76 -5.65 -3.55 10.48
N TYR A 77 -4.68 -3.09 9.70
CA TYR A 77 -3.56 -2.27 10.15
C TYR A 77 -3.44 -1.01 9.29
N LEU A 78 -3.37 0.17 9.92
CA LEU A 78 -3.11 1.45 9.27
C LEU A 78 -2.29 2.34 10.20
N HIS A 79 -1.37 3.12 9.64
CA HIS A 79 -0.61 4.09 10.42
C HIS A 79 -1.53 5.15 11.03
N LYS A 80 -1.32 5.48 12.31
CA LYS A 80 -2.22 6.38 13.07
C LYS A 80 -2.45 7.75 12.42
N ASP A 81 -1.45 8.27 11.71
CA ASP A 81 -1.53 9.60 11.09
C ASP A 81 -2.56 9.66 9.95
N ASP A 82 -2.98 8.51 9.42
CA ASP A 82 -4.05 8.40 8.41
C ASP A 82 -5.40 7.96 8.97
N TRP A 83 -5.54 7.77 10.29
CA TRP A 83 -6.83 7.35 10.87
C TRP A 83 -7.95 8.35 10.60
N ALA A 84 -7.66 9.65 10.70
CA ALA A 84 -8.65 10.69 10.37
C ALA A 84 -9.01 10.66 8.87
N MET A 85 -8.04 10.39 8.00
CA MET A 85 -8.26 10.24 6.55
C MET A 85 -9.15 9.03 6.25
N ALA A 86 -8.90 7.89 6.90
CA ALA A 86 -9.72 6.67 6.79
C ALA A 86 -11.17 6.89 7.27
N GLN A 87 -11.39 7.65 8.35
CA GLN A 87 -12.74 8.03 8.77
C GLN A 87 -13.42 9.00 7.78
N GLY A 88 -12.63 9.77 7.03
CA GLY A 88 -13.09 10.73 6.03
C GLY A 88 -13.40 10.15 4.65
N VAL A 89 -13.36 8.82 4.48
CA VAL A 89 -13.61 8.14 3.19
C VAL A 89 -14.92 8.58 2.50
N PRO A 90 -16.06 8.73 3.20
CA PRO A 90 -17.28 9.25 2.55
C PRO A 90 -17.10 10.65 1.95
N GLN A 91 -16.31 11.52 2.59
CA GLN A 91 -16.01 12.86 2.08
C GLN A 91 -15.05 12.80 0.89
N GLN A 92 -14.05 11.93 0.93
CA GLN A 92 -13.17 11.67 -0.21
C GLN A 92 -13.99 11.23 -1.43
N ALA A 93 -14.97 10.33 -1.24
CA ALA A 93 -15.82 9.84 -2.32
C ALA A 93 -16.57 10.99 -3.02
N MET A 94 -17.17 11.88 -2.22
CA MET A 94 -17.86 13.05 -2.74
C MET A 94 -16.94 14.00 -3.53
N MET A 95 -15.68 14.18 -3.10
CA MET A 95 -14.70 15.01 -3.83
C MET A 95 -14.43 14.49 -5.25
N PHE A 96 -14.53 13.18 -5.46
CA PHE A 96 -14.35 12.54 -6.76
C PHE A 96 -15.67 12.23 -7.49
N GLY A 97 -16.81 12.73 -6.98
CA GLY A 97 -18.13 12.51 -7.59
C GLY A 97 -18.64 11.07 -7.47
N LEU A 98 -18.09 10.29 -6.53
CA LEU A 98 -18.51 8.92 -6.24
C LEU A 98 -19.61 8.91 -5.17
N PRO A 99 -20.47 7.87 -5.14
CA PRO A 99 -21.39 7.67 -4.03
C PRO A 99 -20.61 7.49 -2.72
N PRO A 100 -21.20 7.82 -1.55
CA PRO A 100 -20.55 7.59 -0.27
C PRO A 100 -20.09 6.13 -0.12
N CYS A 101 -18.79 5.94 0.11
CA CYS A 101 -18.19 4.64 0.32
C CYS A 101 -18.24 4.24 1.80
N PRO A 102 -18.25 2.92 2.11
CA PRO A 102 -18.20 2.46 3.49
C PRO A 102 -16.87 2.85 4.16
N VAL A 103 -16.92 3.02 5.49
CA VAL A 103 -15.72 3.24 6.31
C VAL A 103 -15.22 1.90 6.79
N THR A 104 -13.94 1.62 6.52
CA THR A 104 -13.28 0.43 7.08
C THR A 104 -12.84 0.66 8.52
N LYS A 105 -13.18 -0.31 9.37
CA LYS A 105 -12.70 -0.31 10.74
C LYS A 105 -11.20 -0.59 10.75
N ILE A 106 -10.45 0.25 11.46
CA ILE A 106 -9.03 0.02 11.76
C ILE A 106 -8.91 -0.64 13.13
N ASP A 107 -8.37 -1.86 13.19
CA ASP A 107 -8.23 -2.62 14.43
C ASP A 107 -6.91 -2.31 15.15
N HIS A 108 -5.83 -2.07 14.40
CA HIS A 108 -4.48 -1.89 14.93
C HIS A 108 -3.72 -0.74 14.24
N GLU A 109 -2.82 -0.11 15.00
CA GLU A 109 -1.80 0.77 14.42
C GLU A 109 -0.80 -0.09 13.64
N LEU A 110 -0.56 0.29 12.38
CA LEU A 110 0.63 -0.17 11.66
C LEU A 110 1.81 0.70 12.15
N PRO A 111 2.85 0.11 12.77
CA PRO A 111 4.01 0.89 13.18
C PRO A 111 4.65 1.56 11.95
N GLY A 112 5.03 2.83 12.05
CA GLY A 112 5.73 3.48 10.94
C GLY A 112 7.17 3.00 10.76
N GLN A 113 7.75 2.31 11.73
CA GLN A 113 9.17 1.96 11.72
C GLN A 113 9.43 0.64 12.43
N GLY A 114 10.52 -0.02 12.06
CA GLY A 114 10.99 -1.24 12.71
C GLY A 114 10.51 -2.52 12.03
N GLU A 115 10.68 -3.66 12.70
CA GLU A 115 10.27 -4.95 12.18
C GLU A 115 8.76 -5.16 12.32
N PHE A 116 8.17 -5.74 11.28
CA PHE A 116 6.76 -6.13 11.26
C PHE A 116 6.64 -7.51 10.65
N GLU A 117 5.97 -8.40 11.37
CA GLU A 117 5.68 -9.75 10.91
C GLU A 117 4.17 -9.95 10.79
N VAL A 118 3.74 -10.43 9.63
CA VAL A 118 2.34 -10.74 9.34
C VAL A 118 2.27 -12.01 8.51
N ALA A 119 1.42 -12.96 8.90
CA ALA A 119 1.31 -14.27 8.23
C ALA A 119 2.65 -15.04 8.10
N GLY A 120 3.59 -14.82 9.02
CA GLY A 120 4.95 -15.38 8.98
C GLY A 120 5.89 -14.74 7.96
N LEU A 121 5.48 -13.63 7.32
CA LEU A 121 6.28 -12.83 6.40
C LEU A 121 6.85 -11.62 7.14
N LYS A 122 8.15 -11.39 7.00
CA LYS A 122 8.88 -10.34 7.70
C LYS A 122 9.15 -9.14 6.79
N PHE A 123 8.93 -7.96 7.35
CA PHE A 123 9.14 -6.67 6.72
C PHE A 123 9.86 -5.73 7.67
N GLU A 124 10.69 -4.86 7.10
CA GLU A 124 11.10 -3.61 7.74
C GLU A 124 10.16 -2.50 7.27
N LEU A 125 9.56 -1.78 8.21
CA LEU A 125 8.64 -0.69 7.95
C LEU A 125 9.37 0.64 7.90
N PHE A 126 8.93 1.49 6.97
CA PHE A 126 9.41 2.86 6.84
C PHE A 126 8.23 3.81 6.67
N HIS A 127 8.10 4.75 7.60
CA HIS A 127 7.14 5.83 7.51
C HIS A 127 7.61 6.74 6.39
N THR A 128 6.79 6.89 5.37
CA THR A 128 7.09 7.58 4.12
C THR A 128 6.02 8.63 3.82
N PRO A 129 5.81 9.61 4.72
CA PRO A 129 4.77 10.61 4.56
C PRO A 129 5.01 11.50 3.33
N GLY A 130 3.94 12.15 2.89
CA GLY A 130 3.98 13.20 1.86
C GLY A 130 2.89 13.03 0.82
N HIS A 131 2.67 11.82 0.32
CA HIS A 131 1.45 11.51 -0.43
C HIS A 131 0.24 11.43 0.51
N SER A 132 0.41 10.83 1.68
CA SER A 132 -0.46 11.04 2.84
C SER A 132 0.38 11.24 4.11
N PRO A 133 -0.20 11.77 5.21
CA PRO A 133 0.49 11.85 6.50
C PRO A 133 0.95 10.48 7.05
N GLY A 134 0.17 9.43 6.82
CA GLY A 134 0.39 8.09 7.35
C GLY A 134 0.93 7.07 6.35
N SER A 135 1.42 7.49 5.20
CA SER A 135 1.98 6.57 4.19
C SER A 135 3.14 5.73 4.77
N VAL A 136 3.09 4.40 4.58
CA VAL A 136 4.13 3.46 5.01
C VAL A 136 4.60 2.58 3.85
N THR A 137 5.92 2.42 3.73
CA THR A 137 6.58 1.47 2.83
C THR A 137 6.98 0.21 3.61
N LEU A 138 6.65 -0.96 3.07
CA LEU A 138 7.02 -2.26 3.63
C LEU A 138 8.15 -2.87 2.80
N VAL A 139 9.31 -3.17 3.40
CA VAL A 139 10.46 -3.74 2.69
C VAL A 139 10.77 -5.14 3.18
N SER A 140 10.71 -6.12 2.29
CA SER A 140 11.18 -7.48 2.54
C SER A 140 12.56 -7.68 1.88
N LYS A 141 13.62 -7.55 2.68
CA LYS A 141 15.01 -7.72 2.22
C LYS A 141 15.27 -9.13 1.69
N ASP A 142 14.80 -10.15 2.40
CA ASP A 142 14.98 -11.56 2.02
C ASP A 142 14.43 -11.88 0.63
N SER A 143 13.30 -11.26 0.28
CA SER A 143 12.64 -11.48 -1.00
C SER A 143 12.93 -10.41 -2.05
N LYS A 144 13.76 -9.41 -1.70
CA LYS A 144 14.12 -8.24 -2.51
C LYS A 144 12.92 -7.49 -3.10
N GLN A 145 11.91 -7.26 -2.27
CA GLN A 145 10.65 -6.64 -2.68
C GLN A 145 10.25 -5.55 -1.69
N ALA A 146 9.67 -4.48 -2.19
CA ALA A 146 9.09 -3.41 -1.38
C ALA A 146 7.70 -3.03 -1.90
N ILE A 147 6.76 -2.88 -0.97
CA ILE A 147 5.40 -2.41 -1.21
C ILE A 147 5.40 -0.94 -0.81
N VAL A 148 5.23 -0.06 -1.79
CA VAL A 148 5.52 1.38 -1.63
C VAL A 148 4.27 2.25 -1.64
N GLY A 149 3.08 1.64 -1.81
CA GLY A 149 1.84 2.38 -2.02
C GLY A 149 2.02 3.46 -3.08
N ASP A 150 1.63 4.67 -2.73
CA ASP A 150 1.66 5.83 -3.62
C ASP A 150 2.85 6.76 -3.37
N VAL A 151 3.97 6.23 -2.88
CA VAL A 151 5.19 7.01 -2.67
C VAL A 151 5.95 7.18 -3.99
N VAL A 152 6.16 6.08 -4.73
CA VAL A 152 6.94 6.06 -5.98
C VAL A 152 6.31 5.10 -6.99
N PHE A 153 6.27 5.53 -8.25
CA PHE A 153 5.72 4.77 -9.37
C PHE A 153 6.79 4.54 -10.44
N ALA A 154 6.50 3.68 -11.43
CA ALA A 154 7.33 3.57 -12.61
C ALA A 154 7.35 4.89 -13.41
N GLY A 155 8.45 5.63 -13.31
CA GLY A 155 8.66 6.93 -13.98
C GLY A 155 7.92 8.12 -13.34
N SER A 156 7.32 7.96 -12.15
CA SER A 156 6.61 9.04 -11.45
C SER A 156 6.68 8.90 -9.92
N ILE A 157 6.03 9.79 -9.18
CA ILE A 157 5.86 9.76 -7.72
C ILE A 157 4.41 10.05 -7.35
N GLY A 158 4.06 9.82 -6.08
CA GLY A 158 2.77 10.21 -5.51
C GLY A 158 2.44 11.67 -5.75
N ARG A 159 1.16 11.97 -6.02
CA ARG A 159 0.69 13.36 -6.04
C ARG A 159 0.75 13.96 -4.63
N THR A 160 0.89 15.28 -4.55
CA THR A 160 1.06 15.99 -3.27
C THR A 160 0.18 17.22 -3.11
N ASP A 161 -0.91 17.28 -3.88
CA ASP A 161 -1.84 18.41 -3.98
C ASP A 161 -3.22 18.13 -3.36
N LEU A 162 -3.41 16.98 -2.70
CA LEU A 162 -4.63 16.66 -1.95
C LEU A 162 -4.53 17.14 -0.48
N PRO A 163 -5.66 17.26 0.23
CA PRO A 163 -5.65 17.59 1.66
C PRO A 163 -4.78 16.61 2.46
N GLY A 164 -3.84 17.16 3.24
CA GLY A 164 -2.90 16.38 4.07
C GLY A 164 -1.60 15.98 3.37
N CYS A 165 -1.49 16.17 2.05
CA CYS A 165 -0.24 15.94 1.33
C CYS A 165 0.83 17.01 1.64
N SER A 166 2.10 16.67 1.37
CA SER A 166 3.25 17.58 1.43
C SER A 166 4.36 17.14 0.47
N THR A 167 4.67 18.00 -0.52
CA THR A 167 5.78 17.80 -1.45
C THR A 167 7.12 17.69 -0.73
N GLN A 168 7.35 18.52 0.29
CA GLN A 168 8.60 18.48 1.04
C GLN A 168 8.73 17.14 1.78
N ALA A 169 7.67 16.69 2.46
CA ALA A 169 7.71 15.42 3.18
C ALA A 169 7.89 14.23 2.22
N LEU A 170 7.24 14.25 1.06
CA LEU A 170 7.41 13.18 0.06
C LEU A 170 8.84 13.12 -0.44
N ASN A 171 9.43 14.26 -0.79
CA ASN A 171 10.83 14.34 -1.22
C ASN A 171 11.80 13.83 -0.16
N ASP A 172 11.55 14.13 1.12
CA ASP A 172 12.37 13.65 2.22
C ASP A 172 12.20 12.13 2.43
N SER A 173 10.99 11.60 2.28
CA SER A 173 10.71 10.16 2.27
C SER A 173 11.42 9.43 1.13
N LEU A 174 11.39 9.98 -0.08
CA LEU A 174 12.08 9.44 -1.26
C LEU A 174 13.60 9.41 -1.05
N ARG A 175 14.20 10.48 -0.51
CA ARG A 175 15.64 10.54 -0.21
C ARG A 175 16.08 9.59 0.89
N ARG A 176 15.30 9.50 1.97
CA ARG A 176 15.65 8.74 3.17
C ARG A 176 15.43 7.24 2.98
N VAL A 177 14.41 6.85 2.22
CA VAL A 177 13.98 5.46 2.10
C VAL A 177 14.28 4.94 0.70
N ILE A 178 13.53 5.37 -0.32
CA ILE A 178 13.58 4.78 -1.68
C ILE A 178 14.98 4.87 -2.28
N LEU A 179 15.64 6.03 -2.21
CA LEU A 179 17.00 6.22 -2.74
C LEU A 179 18.09 5.51 -1.92
N LYS A 180 17.78 4.99 -0.73
CA LYS A 180 18.72 4.23 0.12
C LYS A 180 18.56 2.71 0.00
N LEU A 181 17.51 2.23 -0.66
CA LEU A 181 17.34 0.81 -0.94
C LEU A 181 18.33 0.31 -2.00
N ASP A 182 18.57 -1.00 -2.01
CA ASP A 182 19.41 -1.64 -3.03
C ASP A 182 18.73 -1.58 -4.41
N ASP A 183 19.54 -1.45 -5.47
CA ASP A 183 19.07 -1.26 -6.85
C ASP A 183 18.17 -2.40 -7.37
N ASP A 184 18.37 -3.61 -6.83
CA ASP A 184 17.65 -4.82 -7.24
C ASP A 184 16.36 -5.08 -6.46
N ILE A 185 16.00 -4.22 -5.50
CA ILE A 185 14.69 -4.25 -4.86
C ILE A 185 13.61 -3.93 -5.90
N VAL A 186 12.64 -4.84 -6.04
CA VAL A 186 11.44 -4.66 -6.86
C VAL A 186 10.41 -3.86 -6.09
N LEU A 187 9.96 -2.75 -6.67
CA LEU A 187 8.96 -1.85 -6.10
C LEU A 187 7.56 -2.21 -6.63
N TYR A 188 6.64 -2.46 -5.71
CA TYR A 188 5.22 -2.69 -5.98
C TYR A 188 4.42 -1.43 -5.58
N PRO A 189 4.06 -0.57 -6.55
CA PRO A 189 3.27 0.62 -6.30
C PRO A 189 1.78 0.34 -6.16
N GLY A 190 1.07 1.29 -5.57
CA GLY A 190 -0.39 1.35 -5.54
C GLY A 190 -1.02 1.51 -6.92
N HIS A 191 -0.30 2.07 -7.90
CA HIS A 191 -0.78 2.19 -9.28
C HIS A 191 0.28 1.85 -10.32
N GLY A 192 -0.19 1.35 -11.47
CA GLY A 192 0.66 1.07 -12.63
C GLY A 192 1.56 -0.16 -12.43
N PRO A 193 2.57 -0.35 -13.31
CA PRO A 193 3.42 -1.52 -13.28
C PRO A 193 4.45 -1.45 -12.15
N LYS A 194 4.86 -2.63 -11.66
CA LYS A 194 6.04 -2.74 -10.80
C LYS A 194 7.31 -2.26 -11.52
N THR A 195 8.27 -1.78 -10.74
CA THR A 195 9.57 -1.29 -11.21
C THR A 195 10.69 -1.75 -10.27
N THR A 196 11.90 -1.21 -10.40
CA THR A 196 13.00 -1.45 -9.45
C THR A 196 13.60 -0.14 -8.99
N VAL A 197 14.19 -0.14 -7.79
CA VAL A 197 14.89 1.03 -7.25
C VAL A 197 15.96 1.52 -8.23
N GLY A 198 16.75 0.61 -8.81
CA GLY A 198 17.82 0.98 -9.74
C GLY A 198 17.32 1.55 -11.06
N ARG A 199 16.13 1.15 -11.53
CA ARG A 199 15.50 1.77 -12.70
C ARG A 199 15.05 3.18 -12.35
N GLU A 200 14.29 3.34 -11.28
CA GLU A 200 13.74 4.65 -10.90
C GLU A 200 14.85 5.65 -10.56
N ARG A 201 15.91 5.23 -9.86
CA ARG A 201 17.07 6.07 -9.56
C ARG A 201 17.75 6.62 -10.82
N LYS A 202 17.75 5.86 -11.93
CA LYS A 202 18.43 6.24 -13.18
C LYS A 202 17.54 7.01 -14.15
N SER A 203 16.22 6.82 -14.11
CA SER A 203 15.32 7.35 -15.14
C SER A 203 14.11 8.12 -14.63
N ASN A 204 13.76 8.03 -13.34
CA ASN A 204 12.60 8.75 -12.81
C ASN A 204 12.95 10.24 -12.69
N PRO A 205 12.28 11.14 -13.45
CA PRO A 205 12.65 12.56 -13.49
C PRO A 205 12.52 13.24 -12.12
N PHE A 206 11.61 12.77 -11.27
CA PHE A 206 11.44 13.29 -9.92
C PHE A 206 12.58 12.85 -9.00
N LEU A 207 13.04 11.60 -9.09
CA LEU A 207 14.16 11.13 -8.27
C LEU A 207 15.49 11.74 -8.70
N LEU A 208 15.69 11.95 -10.01
CA LEU A 208 16.88 12.63 -10.54
C LEU A 208 16.99 14.07 -10.01
N ALA A 209 15.87 14.75 -9.76
CA ALA A 209 15.86 16.08 -9.16
C ALA A 209 16.17 16.10 -7.65
N LEU A 210 16.20 14.93 -6.99
CA LEU A 210 16.47 14.78 -5.56
C LEU A 210 17.87 14.26 -5.24
N ALA A 211 18.56 13.73 -6.26
CA ALA A 211 19.88 13.08 -6.19
C ALA A 211 21.04 14.08 -6.05
#